data_AF-A0AA88QSG8-F1
#
_entry.id   AF-A0AA88QSG8-F1
#
_cell.length_a   1.000
_cell.length_b   1.000
_cell.length_c   1.000
_cell.angle_alpha   90.00
_cell.angle_beta   90.00
_cell.angle_gamma   90.00
#
_symmetry.space_group_name_H-M   'P 1'
#
loop_
_entity.id
_entity.type
_entity.pdbx_description
1 polymer ?
#
loop_
_entity_poly.entity_id
_entity_poly.type
_entity_poly.pdbx_seq_one_letter_code
_entity_poly.pdbx_strand_id
1 'polypeptide(L)'
;MLKAGLNNILKTPFSEITALHELEKSLKVTCEEFIMSVTKLVVDPMLSFVTKVTAVKVALSSGNQNQKLETVMARPLKDQAFASPDKVAELVQKVSTAVQQELPRVVAKMKLYLQNPSTRTILFKPIK
;
A
#
# COMPACT_ATOMS: atom_id res chain seq x y z
N MET A 1 29.41 36.60 -35.67
CA MET A 1 29.58 35.30 -34.94
C MET A 1 28.77 35.16 -33.65
N LEU A 2 28.01 36.16 -33.17
CA LEU A 2 27.25 36.04 -31.90
C LEU A 2 25.81 35.47 -32.01
N LYS A 3 25.23 35.34 -33.21
CA LYS A 3 23.85 34.81 -33.36
C LYS A 3 23.73 33.28 -33.38
N ALA A 4 24.85 32.55 -33.50
CA ALA A 4 24.84 31.08 -33.51
C ALA A 4 24.87 30.46 -32.10
N GLY A 5 25.27 31.22 -31.08
CA GLY A 5 25.39 30.74 -29.69
C GLY A 5 24.08 30.75 -28.89
N LEU A 6 23.08 31.55 -29.29
CA LEU A 6 21.80 31.63 -28.56
C LEU A 6 20.81 30.50 -28.92
N ASN A 7 20.93 29.89 -30.10
CA ASN A 7 20.00 28.84 -30.57
C ASN A 7 20.17 27.47 -29.89
N ASN A 8 21.17 27.31 -29.01
CA ASN A 8 21.35 26.11 -28.20
C ASN A 8 20.83 26.25 -26.76
N ILE A 9 20.36 27.44 -26.35
CA ILE A 9 19.81 27.66 -25.00
C ILE A 9 18.28 27.47 -24.99
N LEU A 10 17.61 27.58 -26.14
CA LEU A 10 16.15 27.46 -26.27
C LEU A 10 15.69 26.11 -26.85
N LYS A 11 16.42 25.02 -26.56
CA LYS A 11 16.31 23.74 -27.28
C LYS A 11 16.02 22.52 -26.41
N THR A 12 15.48 22.70 -25.21
CA THR A 12 14.60 21.67 -24.64
C THR A 12 13.22 21.90 -25.25
N PRO A 13 12.80 21.14 -26.27
CA PRO A 13 11.48 21.31 -26.86
C PRO A 13 10.44 21.14 -25.76
N PHE A 14 9.40 21.97 -25.79
CA PHE A 14 8.27 21.91 -24.87
C PHE A 14 7.68 20.50 -24.69
N SER A 15 7.82 19.63 -25.71
CA SER A 15 7.48 18.20 -25.65
C SER A 15 8.34 17.39 -24.68
N GLU A 16 9.65 17.67 -24.55
CA GLU A 16 10.52 17.03 -23.56
C GLU A 16 10.19 17.50 -22.15
N ILE A 17 9.87 18.78 -21.96
CA ILE A 17 9.42 19.34 -20.67
C ILE A 17 8.09 18.68 -20.25
N THR A 18 7.16 18.51 -21.19
CA THR A 18 5.88 17.83 -20.94
C THR A 18 6.07 16.35 -20.61
N ALA A 19 6.91 15.64 -21.37
CA ALA A 19 7.20 14.23 -21.12
C ALA A 19 7.86 14.01 -19.75
N LEU A 20 8.72 14.94 -19.33
CA LEU A 20 9.40 14.90 -18.05
C LEU A 20 8.44 15.17 -16.88
N HIS A 21 7.53 16.13 -17.01
CA HIS A 21 6.49 16.37 -16.01
C HIS A 21 5.54 15.16 -15.86
N GLU A 22 5.18 14.50 -16.97
CA GLU A 22 4.39 13.27 -16.91
C GLU A 22 5.17 12.12 -16.25
N LEU A 23 6.49 12.04 -16.47
CA LEU A 23 7.34 11.08 -15.78
C LEU A 23 7.36 11.29 -14.27
N GLU A 24 7.49 12.54 -13.78
CA GLU A 24 7.45 12.85 -12.35
C GLU A 24 6.10 12.47 -11.73
N LYS A 25 5.01 12.80 -12.41
CA LYS A 25 3.66 12.45 -11.99
C LYS A 25 3.50 10.93 -11.92
N SER A 26 3.95 10.21 -12.94
CA SER A 26 3.93 8.74 -12.97
C SER A 26 4.76 8.15 -11.82
N LEU A 27 5.98 8.66 -11.61
CA LEU A 27 6.85 8.20 -10.52
C LEU A 27 6.19 8.39 -9.14
N LYS A 28 5.54 9.54 -8.91
CA LYS A 28 4.81 9.80 -7.66
C LYS A 28 3.69 8.79 -7.46
N VAL A 29 2.84 8.60 -8.47
CA VAL A 29 1.73 7.64 -8.41
C VAL A 29 2.25 6.23 -8.15
N THR A 30 3.29 5.80 -8.86
CA THR A 30 3.89 4.47 -8.68
C THR A 30 4.49 4.30 -7.28
N CYS A 31 5.12 5.34 -6.71
CA CYS A 31 5.60 5.31 -5.33
C CYS A 31 4.44 5.15 -4.33
N GLU A 32 3.35 5.88 -4.51
CA GLU A 32 2.15 5.80 -3.67
C GLU A 32 1.52 4.40 -3.76
N GLU A 33 1.33 3.87 -4.96
CA GLU A 33 0.80 2.53 -5.23
C GLU A 33 1.69 1.44 -4.62
N PHE A 34 3.00 1.59 -4.71
CA PHE A 34 3.95 0.65 -4.12
C PHE A 34 3.86 0.66 -2.60
N ILE A 35 3.87 1.84 -1.96
CA ILE A 35 3.73 1.97 -0.50
C ILE A 35 2.41 1.34 -0.05
N MET A 36 1.31 1.62 -0.76
CA MET A 36 0.01 1.05 -0.46
C MET A 36 0.00 -0.47 -0.60
N SER A 37 0.61 -1.00 -1.66
CA SER A 37 0.71 -2.46 -1.90
C SER A 37 1.51 -3.17 -0.81
N VAL A 38 2.64 -2.59 -0.39
CA VAL A 38 3.48 -3.14 0.69
C VAL A 38 2.77 -3.05 2.03
N THR A 39 2.08 -1.94 2.30
CA THR A 39 1.25 -1.79 3.50
C THR A 39 0.17 -2.86 3.55
N LYS A 40 -0.49 -3.08 2.40
CA LYS A 40 -1.56 -4.07 2.25
C LYS A 40 -1.10 -5.50 2.58
N LEU A 41 0.10 -5.90 2.15
CA LEU A 41 0.68 -7.21 2.49
C LEU A 41 0.74 -7.47 4.01
N VAL A 42 0.98 -6.43 4.79
CA VAL A 42 1.09 -6.53 6.25
C VAL A 42 -0.28 -6.48 6.91
N VAL A 43 -1.16 -5.58 6.48
CA VAL A 43 -2.42 -5.29 7.18
C VAL A 43 -3.61 -6.13 6.71
N ASP A 44 -3.53 -6.77 5.54
CA ASP A 44 -4.64 -7.56 4.96
C ASP A 44 -5.22 -8.61 5.90
N PRO A 45 -4.42 -9.40 6.64
CA PRO A 45 -4.97 -10.35 7.62
C PRO A 45 -5.82 -9.65 8.68
N MET A 46 -5.36 -8.50 9.19
CA MET A 46 -6.08 -7.72 10.20
C MET A 46 -7.36 -7.11 9.63
N LEU A 47 -7.29 -6.57 8.41
CA LEU A 47 -8.46 -6.01 7.74
C LEU A 47 -9.55 -7.07 7.56
N SER A 48 -9.17 -8.28 7.10
CA SER A 48 -10.10 -9.40 6.97
C SER A 48 -10.76 -9.78 8.30
N PHE A 49 -9.99 -9.79 9.40
CA PHE A 49 -10.52 -10.04 10.74
C PHE A 49 -11.50 -8.94 11.18
N VAL A 50 -11.12 -7.67 11.02
CA VAL A 50 -11.98 -6.51 11.36
C VAL A 50 -13.29 -6.53 10.55
N THR A 51 -13.25 -6.89 9.27
CA THR A 51 -14.46 -7.04 8.45
C THR A 51 -15.40 -8.10 9.03
N LYS A 52 -14.87 -9.26 9.45
CA LYS A 52 -15.68 -10.32 10.09
C LYS A 52 -16.25 -9.86 11.44
N VAL A 53 -15.44 -9.20 12.27
CA VAL A 53 -15.91 -8.63 13.55
C VAL A 53 -17.02 -7.60 13.32
N THR A 54 -16.87 -6.76 12.29
CA THR A 54 -17.87 -5.74 11.94
C THR A 54 -19.18 -6.38 11.49
N ALA A 55 -19.11 -7.43 10.66
CA ALA A 55 -20.28 -8.18 10.23
C ALA A 55 -21.03 -8.82 11.42
N VAL A 56 -20.30 -9.40 12.38
CA VAL A 56 -20.89 -9.93 13.62
C VAL A 56 -21.56 -8.81 14.44
N LYS A 57 -20.89 -7.66 14.60
CA LYS A 57 -21.46 -6.51 15.31
C LYS A 57 -22.77 -6.01 14.66
N VAL A 58 -22.79 -5.92 13.33
CA VAL A 58 -23.99 -5.50 12.58
C VAL A 58 -25.11 -6.54 12.76
N ALA A 59 -24.80 -7.83 12.60
CA ALA A 59 -25.78 -8.91 12.76
C ALA A 59 -26.42 -8.92 14.16
N LEU A 60 -25.62 -8.72 15.22
CA LEU A 60 -26.11 -8.63 16.59
C LEU A 60 -26.97 -7.37 16.84
N SER A 61 -26.67 -6.26 16.15
CA SER A 61 -27.41 -5.00 16.30
C SER A 61 -28.75 -5.02 15.55
N SER A 62 -28.88 -5.86 14.53
CA SER A 62 -30.10 -6.02 13.72
C SER A 62 -31.10 -7.05 14.28
N GLY A 63 -30.72 -7.83 15.31
CA GLY A 63 -31.49 -8.97 15.83
C GLY A 63 -32.76 -8.69 16.64
N ASN A 64 -33.22 -7.44 16.76
CA ASN A 64 -34.39 -7.07 17.57
C ASN A 64 -35.76 -7.20 16.88
N GLN A 65 -35.84 -7.75 15.66
CA GLN A 65 -37.11 -7.93 14.94
C GLN A 65 -37.36 -9.41 14.58
N ASN A 66 -37.98 -10.14 15.52
CA ASN A 66 -38.95 -11.22 15.30
C ASN A 66 -38.67 -12.36 14.29
N GLN A 67 -37.43 -12.64 13.88
CA GLN A 67 -37.13 -13.85 13.12
C GLN A 67 -35.93 -14.60 13.69
N LYS A 68 -36.24 -15.77 14.25
CA LYS A 68 -35.34 -16.86 14.63
C LYS A 68 -34.62 -17.38 13.39
N LEU A 69 -33.71 -16.59 12.83
CA LEU A 69 -32.74 -17.03 11.83
C LEU A 69 -31.42 -17.24 12.58
N GLU A 70 -31.12 -18.51 12.88
CA GLU A 70 -29.78 -18.95 13.28
C GLU A 70 -28.80 -18.71 12.11
N THR A 71 -28.49 -17.45 11.84
CA THR A 71 -27.35 -17.12 11.00
C THR A 71 -26.11 -17.30 11.86
N VAL A 72 -25.11 -18.02 11.35
CA VAL A 72 -23.82 -18.26 12.03
C VAL A 72 -23.21 -16.94 12.54
N MET A 73 -23.48 -15.83 11.85
CA MET A 73 -23.02 -14.47 12.17
C MET A 73 -23.77 -13.80 13.34
N ALA A 74 -24.97 -14.26 13.72
CA ALA A 74 -25.76 -13.70 14.82
C ALA A 74 -25.35 -14.22 16.20
N ARG A 75 -24.31 -15.06 16.27
CA ARG A 75 -23.73 -15.52 17.54
C ARG A 75 -22.74 -14.50 18.09
N PRO A 76 -22.61 -14.37 19.43
CA PRO A 76 -21.60 -13.52 20.06
C PRO A 76 -20.19 -13.79 19.52
N LEU A 77 -19.34 -12.75 19.50
CA LEU A 77 -18.00 -12.83 18.92
C LEU A 77 -17.16 -13.99 19.49
N LYS A 78 -17.27 -14.25 20.80
CA LYS A 78 -16.56 -15.34 21.49
C LYS A 78 -16.91 -16.75 20.97
N ASP A 79 -18.09 -16.89 20.37
CA ASP A 79 -18.60 -18.16 19.86
C ASP A 79 -18.32 -18.32 18.34
N GLN A 80 -17.70 -17.30 17.72
CA GLN A 80 -17.30 -17.34 16.32
C GLN A 80 -16.00 -18.12 16.16
N ALA A 81 -15.99 -19.15 15.30
CA ALA A 81 -14.82 -19.99 15.07
C ALA A 81 -13.58 -19.21 14.60
N PHE A 82 -13.75 -18.10 13.86
CA PHE A 82 -12.63 -17.26 13.41
C PHE A 82 -12.00 -16.43 14.54
N ALA A 83 -12.69 -16.29 15.68
CA ALA A 83 -12.26 -15.52 16.84
C ALA A 83 -11.79 -16.41 18.00
N SER A 84 -11.60 -17.72 17.77
CA SER A 84 -10.99 -18.58 18.77
C SER A 84 -9.58 -18.11 19.12
N PRO A 85 -9.08 -18.36 20.36
CA PRO A 85 -7.75 -17.93 20.77
C PRO A 85 -6.65 -18.38 19.81
N ASP A 86 -6.69 -19.63 19.34
CA ASP A 86 -5.74 -20.17 18.38
C ASP A 86 -5.76 -19.41 17.05
N LYS A 87 -6.94 -19.05 16.55
CA LYS A 87 -7.08 -18.32 15.27
C LYS A 87 -6.62 -16.88 15.39
N VAL A 88 -6.86 -16.23 16.54
CA VAL A 88 -6.34 -14.89 16.82
C VAL A 88 -4.82 -14.92 16.98
N ALA A 89 -4.26 -15.93 17.65
CA ALA A 89 -2.82 -16.11 17.76
C ALA A 89 -2.17 -16.34 16.38
N GLU A 90 -2.76 -17.18 15.54
CA GLU A 90 -2.33 -17.42 14.16
C GLU A 90 -2.34 -16.12 13.33
N LEU A 91 -3.41 -15.33 13.46
CA LEU A 91 -3.55 -14.02 12.82
C LEU A 91 -2.43 -13.06 13.24
N VAL A 92 -2.20 -12.91 14.55
CA VAL A 92 -1.14 -12.04 15.09
C VAL A 92 0.23 -12.51 14.63
N GLN A 93 0.47 -13.82 14.61
CA GLN A 93 1.74 -14.39 14.15
C GLN A 93 1.98 -14.13 12.67
N LYS A 94 0.94 -14.22 11.82
CA LYS A 94 1.04 -13.88 10.39
C LYS A 94 1.45 -12.43 10.17
N VAL A 95 0.82 -11.50 10.91
CA VAL A 95 1.17 -10.07 10.82
C VAL A 95 2.58 -9.82 11.33
N SER A 96 2.93 -10.39 12.48
CA SER A 96 4.29 -10.29 13.04
C SER A 96 5.34 -10.78 12.04
N THR A 97 5.09 -11.91 11.38
CA THR A 97 5.97 -12.45 10.34
C THR A 97 6.06 -11.51 9.14
N ALA A 98 4.95 -10.96 8.66
CA ALA A 98 4.97 -9.99 7.56
C ALA A 98 5.77 -8.73 7.90
N VAL A 99 5.66 -8.22 9.14
CA VAL A 99 6.44 -7.07 9.61
C VAL A 99 7.93 -7.40 9.76
N GLN A 100 8.26 -8.57 10.30
CA GLN A 100 9.64 -8.93 10.64
C GLN A 100 10.44 -9.53 9.47
N GLN A 101 9.76 -10.12 8.48
CA GLN A 101 10.42 -10.82 7.38
C GLN A 101 10.13 -10.16 6.03
N GLU A 102 8.86 -9.95 5.69
CA GLU A 102 8.51 -9.47 4.34
C GLU A 102 8.83 -7.98 4.15
N LEU A 103 8.47 -7.12 5.11
CA LEU A 103 8.76 -5.69 5.03
C LEU A 103 10.28 -5.40 4.92
N PRO A 104 11.18 -6.00 5.73
CA PRO A 104 12.61 -5.83 5.57
C PRO A 104 13.14 -6.29 4.21
N ARG A 105 12.61 -7.39 3.64
CA ARG A 105 13.00 -7.86 2.30
C ARG A 105 12.64 -6.83 1.22
N VAL A 106 11.47 -6.22 1.32
CA VAL A 106 11.06 -5.13 0.42
C VAL A 106 11.99 -3.91 0.56
N VAL A 107 12.25 -3.48 1.80
CA VAL A 107 13.16 -2.35 2.09
C VAL A 107 14.57 -2.62 1.58
N ALA A 108 15.09 -3.85 1.74
CA ALA A 108 16.41 -4.23 1.25
C ALA A 108 16.50 -4.11 -0.27
N LYS A 109 15.50 -4.61 -1.01
CA LYS A 109 15.43 -4.45 -2.47
C LYS A 109 15.37 -2.98 -2.87
N MET A 110 14.54 -2.18 -2.19
CA MET A 110 14.43 -0.75 -2.48
C MET A 110 15.76 -0.02 -2.27
N LYS A 111 16.51 -0.38 -1.21
CA LYS A 111 17.84 0.17 -0.93
C LYS A 111 18.85 -0.11 -2.05
N LEU A 112 18.80 -1.27 -2.72
CA LEU A 112 19.70 -1.57 -3.84
C LEU A 112 19.57 -0.53 -4.98
N TYR A 113 18.34 -0.11 -5.27
CA TYR A 113 18.08 0.88 -6.32
C TYR A 113 18.35 2.31 -5.84
N LEU A 114 18.01 2.63 -4.58
CA LEU A 114 18.20 3.99 -4.04
C LEU A 114 19.66 4.31 -3.66
N GLN A 115 20.49 3.30 -3.39
CA GLN A 115 21.91 3.47 -3.09
C GLN A 115 22.76 3.61 -4.36
N ASN A 116 22.27 3.18 -5.52
CA ASN A 116 22.96 3.38 -6.78
C ASN A 116 23.01 4.88 -7.13
N PRO A 117 24.20 5.52 -7.19
CA PRO A 117 24.30 6.97 -7.41
C PRO A 117 23.68 7.42 -8.73
N SER A 118 23.79 6.63 -9.80
CA SER A 118 23.18 6.93 -11.09
C SER A 118 21.66 6.90 -11.03
N THR A 119 21.07 5.89 -10.38
CA THR A 119 19.63 5.82 -10.13
C THR A 119 19.17 6.97 -9.24
N ARG A 120 19.94 7.31 -8.20
CA ARG A 120 19.65 8.45 -7.32
C ARG A 120 19.70 9.78 -8.09
N THR A 121 20.68 9.97 -8.97
CA THR A 121 20.74 11.16 -9.84
C THR A 121 19.54 11.25 -10.77
N ILE A 122 19.06 10.12 -11.31
CA ILE A 122 17.87 10.11 -12.18
C ILE A 122 16.60 10.41 -11.37
N LEU A 123 16.45 9.86 -10.16
CA LEU A 123 15.26 10.02 -9.32
C LEU A 123 15.17 11.36 -8.57
N PHE A 124 16.32 11.96 -8.19
CA PHE A 124 16.36 13.12 -7.28
C PHE A 124 16.92 14.41 -7.89
N LYS A 125 17.30 14.42 -9.18
CA LYS A 125 17.76 15.68 -9.80
C LYS A 125 16.53 16.57 -10.01
N PRO A 126 16.45 17.74 -9.34
CA PRO A 126 15.31 18.63 -9.50
C PRO A 126 15.28 19.14 -10.95
N ILE A 127 14.09 19.07 -11.55
CA ILE A 127 13.83 19.78 -12.80
C ILE A 127 13.84 21.28 -12.47
N LYS A 128 14.64 22.05 -13.19
CA LYS A 128 14.61 23.52 -13.16
C LYS A 128 13.95 24.04 -14.41
#